data_AF-A0ABD1T6M6-F1
#
_entry.id   AF-A0ABD1T6M6-F1
#
_cell.length_a   1.000
_cell.length_b   1.000
_cell.length_c   1.000
_cell.angle_alpha   90.00
_cell.angle_beta   90.00
_cell.angle_gamma   90.00
#
_symmetry.space_group_name_H-M   'P 1'
#
loop_
_entity.id
_entity.type
_entity.pdbx_description
1 polymer ?
#
loop_
_entity_poly.entity_id
_entity_poly.type
_entity_poly.pdbx_seq_one_letter_code
_entity_poly.pdbx_strand_id
1 'polypeptide(L)'
;MSYSSEDETDISESELEEYVDRCYEQLRNARKKVQYSDELYRCPYCPGKKKLVYHFKDLLQHASDVGRVSMNREIKDKGKHLGLVKYLKKDIGGEDILSEFAGLAIERPTDGAVNELFVWPWMGILANVDVECRDGIYLDVSSSRLRNDLAKKGFNPVRVRLLREKKRCRYAIVEFKKDWSGFYNALMFEKSFEADNHGKMEFYTAPHLADMYGWVARDEDFNSEGVFGDFLQKNGDLMTVADVESQEIRKNGQLISNLTNTIDVLKARLDEIEATHPKVLGNVGNQNDVL
;
A
#
# COMPACT_ATOMS: atom_id res chain seq x y z
N MET A 1 13.98 -23.71 -33.31
CA MET A 1 13.19 -24.95 -33.18
C MET A 1 11.74 -24.56 -33.12
N SER A 2 10.89 -25.21 -33.93
CA SER A 2 9.48 -24.89 -34.15
C SER A 2 8.54 -25.71 -33.24
N TYR A 3 7.24 -25.32 -33.25
CA TYR A 3 6.06 -25.85 -32.55
C TYR A 3 5.97 -25.41 -31.07
N SER A 4 4.87 -24.84 -30.57
CA SER A 4 3.47 -25.26 -30.77
C SER A 4 2.51 -24.11 -31.09
N SER A 5 1.64 -24.39 -32.06
CA SER A 5 0.43 -23.65 -32.43
C SER A 5 -0.69 -24.22 -31.58
N GLU A 6 -0.99 -23.58 -30.44
CA GLU A 6 -2.09 -23.97 -29.57
C GLU A 6 -3.08 -22.80 -29.43
N ASP A 7 -4.22 -23.01 -30.09
CA ASP A 7 -5.55 -22.47 -29.83
C ASP A 7 -5.73 -20.94 -29.77
N GLU A 8 -6.14 -20.43 -30.94
CA GLU A 8 -6.96 -19.22 -31.11
C GLU A 8 -8.35 -19.44 -30.48
N THR A 9 -8.39 -19.63 -29.16
CA THR A 9 -9.63 -19.51 -28.37
C THR A 9 -9.79 -18.06 -27.95
N ASP A 10 -10.89 -17.44 -28.39
CA ASP A 10 -11.32 -16.12 -27.94
C ASP A 10 -11.64 -16.21 -26.44
N ILE A 11 -10.81 -15.58 -25.61
CA ILE A 11 -11.04 -15.51 -24.17
C ILE A 11 -12.12 -14.47 -23.94
N SER A 12 -13.24 -14.90 -23.35
CA SER A 12 -14.33 -14.01 -22.96
C SER A 12 -13.94 -13.18 -21.72
N GLU A 13 -14.63 -12.05 -21.50
CA GLU A 13 -14.36 -11.18 -20.35
C GLU A 13 -14.57 -11.90 -19.00
N SER A 14 -15.44 -12.91 -18.96
CA SER A 14 -15.66 -13.81 -17.82
C SER A 14 -14.52 -14.79 -17.52
N GLU A 15 -13.66 -15.09 -18.50
CA GLU A 15 -12.51 -16.00 -18.35
C GLU A 15 -11.19 -15.24 -18.13
N LEU A 16 -11.24 -13.90 -18.17
CA LEU A 16 -10.08 -13.04 -18.04
C LEU A 16 -9.44 -13.14 -16.65
N GLU A 17 -10.25 -13.21 -15.59
CA GLU A 17 -9.76 -13.32 -14.20
C GLU A 17 -9.01 -14.65 -14.00
N GLU A 18 -9.57 -15.78 -14.46
CA GLU A 18 -8.90 -17.09 -14.41
C GLU A 18 -7.65 -17.13 -15.29
N TYR A 19 -7.64 -16.41 -16.41
CA TYR A 19 -6.46 -16.27 -17.26
C TYR A 19 -5.37 -15.41 -16.62
N VAL A 20 -5.73 -14.35 -15.89
CA VAL A 20 -4.81 -13.53 -15.08
C VAL A 20 -4.15 -14.39 -14.00
N ASP A 21 -4.91 -15.25 -13.32
CA ASP A 21 -4.42 -16.14 -12.28
C ASP A 21 -3.44 -17.19 -12.82
N ARG A 22 -3.76 -17.77 -13.98
CA ARG A 22 -2.82 -18.67 -14.67
C ARG A 22 -1.53 -17.96 -15.05
N CYS A 23 -1.61 -16.73 -15.55
CA CYS A 23 -0.42 -15.95 -15.89
C CYS A 23 0.41 -15.60 -14.65
N TYR A 24 -0.24 -15.27 -13.53
CA TYR A 24 0.40 -15.04 -12.24
C TYR A 24 1.19 -16.27 -11.75
N GLU A 25 0.58 -17.45 -11.73
CA GLU A 25 1.25 -18.68 -11.28
C GLU A 25 2.41 -19.07 -12.20
N GLN A 26 2.29 -18.82 -13.52
CA GLN A 26 3.40 -19.01 -14.46
C GLN A 26 4.59 -18.08 -14.15
N LEU A 27 4.34 -16.82 -13.80
CA LEU A 27 5.39 -15.87 -13.42
C LEU A 27 6.06 -16.25 -12.10
N ARG A 28 5.28 -16.73 -11.13
CA ARG A 28 5.77 -17.22 -9.84
C ARG A 28 6.75 -18.38 -10.01
N ASN A 29 6.41 -19.34 -10.88
CA ASN A 29 7.28 -20.47 -11.21
C ASN A 29 8.49 -20.07 -12.08
N ALA A 30 8.41 -18.95 -12.81
CA ALA A 30 9.43 -18.46 -13.72
C ALA A 30 10.15 -17.19 -13.24
N ARG A 31 10.21 -16.94 -11.93
CA ARG A 31 10.75 -15.73 -11.25
C ARG A 31 12.01 -15.14 -11.89
N LYS A 32 12.97 -15.97 -12.29
CA LYS A 32 14.25 -15.56 -12.92
C LYS A 32 14.11 -14.87 -14.28
N LYS A 33 12.95 -14.93 -14.95
CA LYS A 33 12.70 -14.27 -16.24
C LYS A 33 12.23 -12.81 -16.10
N VAL A 34 11.72 -12.43 -14.94
CA VAL A 34 11.21 -11.07 -14.66
C VAL A 34 12.27 -10.20 -14.01
N GLN A 35 13.04 -10.76 -13.07
CA GLN A 35 14.12 -10.07 -12.38
C GLN A 35 15.41 -10.10 -13.23
N TYR A 36 15.94 -8.92 -13.54
CA TYR A 36 17.17 -8.76 -14.32
C TYR A 36 18.40 -8.52 -13.43
N SER A 37 18.23 -7.76 -12.36
CA SER A 37 19.15 -7.58 -11.23
C SER A 37 18.35 -7.27 -9.95
N ASP A 38 19.01 -7.08 -8.81
CA ASP A 38 18.34 -6.90 -7.51
C ASP A 38 17.27 -5.79 -7.53
N GLU A 39 17.54 -4.67 -8.21
CA GLU A 39 16.61 -3.51 -8.27
C GLU A 39 15.93 -3.31 -9.64
N LEU A 40 16.25 -4.14 -10.64
CA LEU A 40 15.84 -3.90 -12.04
C LEU A 40 15.13 -5.11 -12.63
N TYR A 41 14.04 -4.82 -13.35
CA TYR A 41 13.10 -5.82 -13.86
C TYR A 41 12.83 -5.63 -15.35
N ARG A 42 12.34 -6.69 -15.99
CA ARG A 42 11.91 -6.67 -17.39
C ARG A 42 10.49 -7.21 -17.51
N CYS A 43 9.71 -6.61 -18.39
CA CYS A 43 8.43 -7.19 -18.78
C CYS A 43 8.68 -8.42 -19.66
N PRO A 44 8.29 -9.63 -19.23
CA PRO A 44 8.49 -10.86 -20.02
C PRO A 44 7.60 -10.92 -21.26
N TYR A 45 6.55 -10.10 -21.30
CA TYR A 45 5.56 -10.07 -22.38
C TYR A 45 5.86 -9.04 -23.46
N CYS A 46 6.85 -8.15 -23.25
CA CYS A 46 7.23 -7.08 -24.18
C CYS A 46 8.68 -7.18 -24.67
N PRO A 47 9.10 -8.27 -25.36
CA PRO A 47 10.50 -8.48 -25.73
C PRO A 47 10.99 -7.57 -26.89
N GLY A 48 10.09 -6.94 -27.65
CA GLY A 48 10.41 -6.35 -28.97
C GLY A 48 10.73 -4.85 -29.02
N LYS A 49 10.40 -4.05 -28.00
CA LYS A 49 10.61 -2.59 -28.04
C LYS A 49 11.84 -2.19 -27.23
N LYS A 50 13.03 -2.42 -27.82
CA LYS A 50 14.37 -1.96 -27.35
C LYS A 50 14.65 -2.16 -25.84
N LYS A 51 14.94 -3.40 -25.39
CA LYS A 51 15.54 -3.77 -24.08
C LYS A 51 15.49 -2.68 -22.98
N LEU A 52 14.31 -2.28 -22.55
CA LEU A 52 14.13 -1.40 -21.39
C LEU A 52 14.15 -2.28 -20.15
N VAL A 53 15.07 -1.96 -19.25
CA VAL A 53 15.07 -2.47 -17.88
C VAL A 53 14.40 -1.39 -17.04
N TYR A 54 13.48 -1.79 -16.18
CA TYR A 54 12.61 -0.91 -15.41
C TYR A 54 12.94 -1.03 -13.93
N HIS A 55 12.88 0.06 -13.17
CA HIS A 55 12.75 -0.05 -11.72
C HIS A 55 11.38 -0.61 -11.36
N PHE A 56 11.22 -1.17 -10.16
CA PHE A 56 9.98 -1.82 -9.71
C PHE A 56 8.73 -0.96 -9.97
N LYS A 57 8.77 0.31 -9.55
CA LYS A 57 7.66 1.26 -9.72
C LYS A 57 7.33 1.52 -11.19
N ASP A 58 8.35 1.61 -12.04
CA ASP A 58 8.19 1.86 -13.47
C ASP A 58 7.66 0.64 -14.20
N LEU A 59 8.06 -0.57 -13.80
CA LEU A 59 7.52 -1.81 -14.37
C LEU A 59 6.06 -2.01 -13.97
N LEU A 60 5.73 -1.71 -12.71
CA LEU A 60 4.37 -1.79 -12.19
C LEU A 60 3.45 -0.82 -12.95
N GLN A 61 3.93 0.40 -13.20
CA GLN A 61 3.22 1.40 -13.98
C GLN A 61 3.06 0.95 -15.45
N HIS A 62 4.13 0.49 -16.09
CA HIS A 62 4.10 -0.06 -17.46
C HIS A 62 3.07 -1.18 -17.61
N ALA A 63 3.09 -2.17 -16.70
CA ALA A 63 2.17 -3.29 -16.74
C ALA A 63 0.71 -2.86 -16.51
N SER A 64 0.50 -1.85 -15.64
CA SER A 64 -0.83 -1.29 -15.38
C SER A 64 -1.38 -0.51 -16.58
N ASP A 65 -0.52 0.22 -17.30
CA ASP A 65 -0.91 1.05 -18.44
C ASP A 65 -1.21 0.19 -19.68
N VAL A 66 -0.45 -0.87 -19.91
CA VAL A 66 -0.72 -1.81 -21.01
C VAL A 66 -2.02 -2.59 -20.76
N GLY A 67 -2.39 -2.82 -19.50
CA GLY A 67 -3.67 -3.43 -19.13
C GLY A 67 -4.92 -2.57 -19.41
N ARG A 68 -4.77 -1.31 -19.85
CA ARG A 68 -5.88 -0.37 -20.07
C ARG A 68 -6.29 -0.16 -21.54
N VAL A 69 -5.55 -0.69 -22.52
CA VAL A 69 -5.88 -0.52 -23.96
C VAL A 69 -6.88 -1.60 -24.43
N SER A 70 -7.78 -1.26 -25.37
CA SER A 70 -8.99 -2.03 -25.72
C SER A 70 -9.12 -2.38 -27.22
N MET A 71 -8.60 -3.55 -27.63
CA MET A 71 -8.96 -4.31 -28.84
C MET A 71 -8.76 -5.82 -28.61
N ASN A 72 -9.48 -6.71 -29.29
CA ASN A 72 -9.60 -8.14 -28.90
C ASN A 72 -8.30 -8.98 -28.89
N ARG A 73 -7.29 -8.68 -29.73
CA ARG A 73 -5.94 -9.28 -29.60
C ARG A 73 -5.23 -8.88 -28.29
N GLU A 74 -5.72 -7.81 -27.64
CA GLU A 74 -5.20 -7.22 -26.42
C GLU A 74 -5.80 -7.84 -25.16
N ILE A 75 -6.86 -8.68 -25.20
CA ILE A 75 -7.40 -9.30 -23.97
C ILE A 75 -6.39 -10.29 -23.37
N LYS A 76 -5.75 -11.11 -24.21
CA LYS A 76 -4.65 -12.01 -23.79
C LYS A 76 -3.47 -11.20 -23.29
N ASP A 77 -3.10 -10.12 -23.96
CA ASP A 77 -1.97 -9.29 -23.52
C ASP A 77 -2.28 -8.49 -22.25
N LYS A 78 -3.53 -8.05 -22.09
CA LYS A 78 -4.08 -7.42 -20.88
C LYS A 78 -4.05 -8.40 -19.72
N GLY A 79 -4.52 -9.64 -19.91
CA GLY A 79 -4.47 -10.68 -18.89
C GLY A 79 -3.05 -11.01 -18.44
N LYS A 80 -2.10 -11.11 -19.39
CA LYS A 80 -0.67 -11.29 -19.07
C LYS A 80 -0.11 -10.15 -18.23
N HIS A 81 -0.36 -8.89 -18.62
CA HIS A 81 0.16 -7.72 -17.90
C HIS A 81 -0.53 -7.53 -16.54
N LEU A 82 -1.82 -7.84 -16.43
CA LEU A 82 -2.52 -7.87 -15.13
C LEU A 82 -1.97 -8.98 -14.22
N GLY A 83 -1.65 -10.16 -14.77
CA GLY A 83 -0.93 -11.22 -14.05
C GLY A 83 0.45 -10.75 -13.57
N LEU A 84 1.17 -9.97 -14.37
CA LEU A 84 2.43 -9.33 -13.98
C LEU A 84 2.25 -8.31 -12.86
N VAL A 85 1.21 -7.48 -12.88
CA VAL A 85 0.88 -6.56 -11.78
C VAL A 85 0.60 -7.34 -10.50
N LYS A 86 -0.17 -8.43 -10.58
CA LYS A 86 -0.48 -9.29 -9.42
C LYS A 86 0.79 -9.91 -8.83
N TYR A 87 1.67 -10.41 -9.69
CA TYR A 87 2.97 -10.96 -9.31
C TYR A 87 3.89 -9.91 -8.67
N LEU A 88 4.00 -8.74 -9.30
CA LEU A 88 4.81 -7.64 -8.80
C LEU A 88 4.31 -7.14 -7.45
N LYS A 89 3.00 -7.10 -7.19
CA LYS A 89 2.49 -6.65 -5.89
C LYS A 89 2.63 -7.70 -4.80
N LYS A 90 2.32 -8.95 -5.12
CA LYS A 90 2.16 -10.02 -4.12
C LYS A 90 3.47 -10.73 -3.78
N ASP A 91 4.30 -11.01 -4.78
CA ASP A 91 5.53 -11.78 -4.59
C ASP A 91 6.77 -10.89 -4.61
N ILE A 92 6.81 -9.82 -5.41
CA ILE A 92 7.99 -8.92 -5.46
C ILE A 92 7.83 -7.71 -4.53
N GLY A 93 6.68 -7.04 -4.49
CA GLY A 93 6.41 -5.90 -3.60
C GLY A 93 6.24 -6.34 -2.15
N GLY A 94 5.84 -7.60 -1.95
CA GLY A 94 5.96 -8.28 -0.67
C GLY A 94 7.41 -8.60 -0.33
N GLU A 95 8.23 -9.02 -1.30
CA GLU A 95 9.66 -9.28 -1.09
C GLU A 95 10.53 -8.04 -0.97
N ASP A 96 10.20 -6.88 -1.53
CA ASP A 96 10.94 -5.63 -1.32
C ASP A 96 10.70 -5.16 0.11
N ILE A 97 9.45 -5.22 0.58
CA ILE A 97 9.12 -4.94 1.98
C ILE A 97 9.78 -5.99 2.89
N LEU A 98 9.67 -7.29 2.60
CA LEU A 98 10.25 -8.37 3.40
C LEU A 98 11.79 -8.47 3.29
N SER A 99 12.41 -8.07 2.18
CA SER A 99 13.87 -8.06 1.98
C SER A 99 14.50 -6.79 2.52
N GLU A 100 13.78 -5.66 2.51
CA GLU A 100 14.17 -4.47 3.26
C GLU A 100 14.02 -4.74 4.77
N PHE A 101 12.96 -5.46 5.19
CA PHE A 101 12.85 -6.01 6.56
C PHE A 101 13.86 -7.11 6.90
N ALA A 102 14.42 -7.82 5.91
CA ALA A 102 15.45 -8.86 6.14
C ALA A 102 16.88 -8.30 6.06
N GLY A 103 17.09 -7.23 5.28
CA GLY A 103 18.34 -6.47 5.19
C GLY A 103 18.55 -5.56 6.39
N LEU A 104 17.46 -5.09 7.01
CA LEU A 104 17.42 -4.63 8.39
C LEU A 104 17.43 -5.87 9.28
N ALA A 105 18.60 -6.40 9.65
CA ALA A 105 18.68 -7.55 10.56
C ALA A 105 17.91 -7.30 11.87
N ILE A 106 16.62 -7.66 11.87
CA ILE A 106 15.86 -7.99 13.06
C ILE A 106 16.49 -9.30 13.50
N GLU A 107 17.37 -9.25 14.50
CA GLU A 107 17.68 -10.44 15.27
C GLU A 107 16.34 -11.07 15.64
N ARG A 108 16.12 -12.31 15.18
CA ARG A 108 14.89 -13.06 15.47
C ARG A 108 14.56 -12.87 16.95
N PRO A 109 13.43 -12.23 17.29
CA PRO A 109 13.18 -11.91 18.66
C PRO A 109 13.04 -13.17 19.49
N THR A 110 13.81 -13.24 20.56
CA THR A 110 13.58 -14.14 21.69
C THR A 110 12.19 -13.88 22.24
N ASP A 111 11.21 -14.73 21.93
CA ASP A 111 9.92 -15.02 22.59
C ASP A 111 9.03 -13.84 23.09
N GLY A 112 9.42 -12.58 22.87
CA GLY A 112 8.83 -11.38 23.49
C GLY A 112 8.37 -10.29 22.50
N ALA A 113 8.88 -10.24 21.26
CA ALA A 113 8.43 -9.26 20.26
C ALA A 113 7.09 -9.61 19.58
N VAL A 114 6.51 -10.76 19.91
CA VAL A 114 5.19 -11.16 19.38
C VAL A 114 4.07 -10.26 19.92
N ASN A 115 4.36 -9.48 20.97
CA ASN A 115 3.42 -8.58 21.66
C ASN A 115 3.84 -7.10 21.62
N GLU A 116 4.72 -6.68 20.71
CA GLU A 116 5.08 -5.27 20.64
C GLU A 116 3.85 -4.42 20.28
N LEU A 117 3.50 -3.48 21.17
CA LEU A 117 2.32 -2.64 21.05
C LEU A 117 2.69 -1.27 20.50
N PHE A 118 2.06 -0.92 19.40
CA PHE A 118 2.22 0.35 18.71
C PHE A 118 1.01 1.23 18.98
N VAL A 119 1.21 2.54 19.00
CA VAL A 119 0.07 3.46 18.92
C VAL A 119 -0.50 3.42 17.50
N TRP A 120 -1.80 3.11 17.38
CA TRP A 120 -2.57 3.11 16.15
C TRP A 120 -3.61 4.24 16.17
N PRO A 121 -3.70 5.11 15.15
CA PRO A 121 -2.86 5.19 13.95
C PRO A 121 -1.38 5.33 14.25
N TRP A 122 -0.52 4.85 13.34
CA TRP A 122 0.92 4.94 13.52
C TRP A 122 1.36 6.39 13.79
N MET A 123 2.01 6.60 14.94
CA MET A 123 2.51 7.89 15.37
C MET A 123 3.98 7.83 15.74
N GLY A 124 4.75 8.80 15.27
CA GLY A 124 6.10 9.08 15.71
C GLY A 124 6.13 10.24 16.69
N ILE A 125 7.11 10.24 17.58
CA ILE A 125 7.39 11.33 18.51
C ILE A 125 8.68 12.02 18.02
N LEU A 126 8.63 13.34 17.92
CA LEU A 126 9.80 14.20 17.79
C LEU A 126 9.99 14.95 19.10
N ALA A 127 11.19 14.85 19.66
CA ALA A 127 11.58 15.55 20.87
C ALA A 127 12.66 16.61 20.58
N ASN A 128 12.76 17.55 21.52
CA ASN A 128 13.63 18.71 21.44
C ASN A 128 13.36 19.61 20.22
N VAL A 129 12.07 19.76 19.89
CA VAL A 129 11.63 20.74 18.89
C VAL A 129 11.76 22.14 19.49
N ASP A 130 12.59 23.01 18.90
CA ASP A 130 12.79 24.38 19.40
C ASP A 130 11.93 25.39 18.63
N VAL A 131 10.63 25.38 18.94
CA VAL A 131 9.66 26.34 18.39
C VAL A 131 9.02 27.15 19.52
N GLU A 132 9.15 28.48 19.45
CA GLU A 132 8.40 29.38 20.33
C GLU A 132 6.90 29.31 20.00
N CYS A 133 6.07 28.89 20.96
CA CYS A 133 4.63 28.81 20.73
C CYS A 133 3.94 30.18 20.90
N ARG A 134 4.14 31.12 19.97
CA ARG A 134 3.37 32.40 19.92
C ARG A 134 2.28 32.33 18.87
N ASP A 135 1.03 32.67 19.24
CA ASP A 135 -0.16 32.76 18.37
C ASP A 135 -0.44 31.52 17.49
N GLY A 136 -1.72 31.17 17.29
CA GLY A 136 -2.10 29.94 16.57
C GLY A 136 -1.50 29.81 15.15
N ILE A 137 -1.16 30.93 14.51
CA ILE A 137 -0.63 31.00 13.15
C ILE A 137 0.81 30.46 13.05
N TYR A 138 1.72 30.82 13.97
CA TYR A 138 3.12 30.39 13.88
C TYR A 138 3.29 28.88 14.14
N LEU A 139 2.39 28.29 14.93
CA LEU A 139 2.36 26.85 15.15
C LEU A 139 2.03 26.08 13.87
N ASP A 140 1.09 26.59 13.07
CA ASP A 140 0.70 25.95 11.81
C ASP A 140 1.83 26.03 10.77
N VAL A 141 2.48 27.19 10.66
CA VAL A 141 3.67 27.38 9.80
C VAL A 141 4.81 26.45 10.23
N SER A 142 5.07 26.32 11.52
CA SER A 142 6.15 25.46 12.03
C SER A 142 5.83 23.97 11.84
N SER A 143 4.57 23.57 12.08
CA SER A 143 4.11 22.20 11.87
C SER A 143 4.18 21.80 10.40
N SER A 144 3.74 22.67 9.49
CA SER A 144 3.80 22.43 8.05
C SER A 144 5.24 22.37 7.54
N ARG A 145 6.15 23.21 8.06
CA ARG A 145 7.57 23.14 7.75
C ARG A 145 8.19 21.81 8.18
N LEU A 146 7.99 21.38 9.43
CA LEU A 146 8.47 20.08 9.92
C LEU A 146 7.91 18.93 9.09
N ARG A 147 6.61 18.94 8.79
CA ARG A 147 5.99 17.93 7.92
C ARG A 147 6.67 17.89 6.55
N ASN A 148 6.92 19.03 5.93
CA ASN A 148 7.55 19.10 4.61
C ASN A 148 9.00 18.63 4.64
N ASP A 149 9.75 18.94 5.70
CA ASP A 149 11.15 18.51 5.83
C ASP A 149 11.24 16.99 6.05
N LEU A 150 10.35 16.40 6.86
CA LEU A 150 10.21 14.94 6.98
C LEU A 150 9.75 14.28 5.67
N ALA A 151 8.85 14.93 4.91
CA ALA A 151 8.42 14.43 3.61
C ALA A 151 9.57 14.42 2.58
N LYS A 152 10.44 15.44 2.57
CA LYS A 152 11.65 15.45 1.72
C LYS A 152 12.62 14.32 2.04
N LYS A 153 12.66 13.87 3.30
CA LYS A 153 13.44 12.69 3.72
C LYS A 153 12.78 11.36 3.34
N GLY A 154 11.60 11.38 2.72
CA GLY A 154 10.89 10.18 2.26
C GLY A 154 9.95 9.56 3.30
N PHE A 155 9.81 10.14 4.49
CA PHE A 155 8.94 9.59 5.54
C PHE A 155 7.44 9.85 5.31
N ASN A 156 7.09 10.75 4.38
CA ASN A 156 5.71 11.00 3.94
C ASN A 156 4.66 11.12 5.08
N PRO A 157 4.88 11.93 6.13
CA PRO A 157 3.89 12.07 7.21
C PRO A 157 2.60 12.72 6.71
N VAL A 158 1.46 12.26 7.23
CA VAL A 158 0.14 12.86 6.96
C VAL A 158 0.02 14.21 7.64
N ARG A 159 0.45 14.27 8.90
CA ARG A 159 0.34 15.48 9.72
C ARG A 159 1.46 15.51 10.76
N VAL A 160 1.91 16.72 11.11
CA VAL A 160 2.75 16.96 12.29
C VAL A 160 1.97 17.89 13.21
N ARG A 161 1.91 17.57 14.50
CA ARG A 161 1.26 18.38 15.53
C ARG A 161 2.26 18.75 16.61
N LEU A 162 2.50 20.04 16.77
CA LEU A 162 3.29 20.55 17.89
C LEU A 162 2.51 20.41 19.19
N LEU A 163 3.15 19.81 20.20
CA LEU A 163 2.61 19.70 21.55
C LEU A 163 3.11 20.87 22.39
N ARG A 164 2.17 21.61 22.97
CA ARG A 164 2.46 22.78 23.79
C ARG A 164 2.72 22.35 25.22
N GLU A 165 3.90 22.67 25.73
CA GLU A 165 4.21 22.60 27.15
C GLU A 165 4.48 24.02 27.67
N LYS A 166 3.52 24.57 28.42
CA LYS A 166 3.54 25.98 28.86
C LYS A 166 3.67 26.94 27.67
N LYS A 167 4.81 27.63 27.51
CA LYS A 167 5.10 28.61 26.44
C LYS A 167 5.99 28.06 25.33
N ARG A 168 6.43 26.80 25.39
CA ARG A 168 7.35 26.18 24.42
C ARG A 168 6.80 24.88 23.85
N CYS A 169 7.18 24.58 22.62
CA CYS A 169 6.65 23.45 21.87
C CYS A 169 7.79 22.45 21.72
N ARG A 170 8.13 21.76 22.82
CA ARG A 170 9.33 20.89 22.90
C ARG A 170 9.17 19.55 22.20
N TYR A 171 7.93 19.17 21.91
CA TYR A 171 7.59 17.90 21.29
C TYR A 171 6.68 18.12 20.09
N ALA A 172 6.75 17.20 19.13
CA ALA A 172 5.77 17.09 18.06
C ALA A 172 5.35 15.63 17.87
N ILE A 173 4.09 15.42 17.53
CA ILE A 173 3.59 14.12 17.10
C ILE A 173 3.53 14.11 15.58
N VAL A 174 4.14 13.09 14.98
CA VAL A 174 4.16 12.83 13.55
C VAL A 174 3.14 11.73 13.27
N GLU A 175 2.05 12.06 12.60
CA GLU A 175 1.02 11.09 12.23
C GLU A 175 1.28 10.55 10.82
N PHE A 176 1.28 9.23 10.68
CA PHE A 176 1.40 8.55 9.40
C PHE A 176 0.05 8.01 8.91
N LYS A 177 0.03 7.45 7.70
CA LYS A 177 -1.17 6.88 7.10
C LYS A 177 -1.70 5.69 7.92
N LYS A 178 -3.02 5.50 7.92
CA LYS A 178 -3.68 4.35 8.57
C LYS A 178 -3.64 3.09 7.69
N ASP A 179 -2.46 2.73 7.21
CA ASP A 179 -2.20 1.56 6.36
C ASP A 179 -0.76 1.07 6.55
N TRP A 180 -0.37 -0.01 5.85
CA TRP A 180 0.98 -0.56 5.91
C TRP A 180 2.06 0.37 5.36
N SER A 181 1.72 1.28 4.44
CA SER A 181 2.69 2.28 3.99
C SER A 181 3.00 3.28 5.11
N GLY A 182 2.01 3.61 5.94
CA GLY A 182 2.22 4.41 7.14
C GLY A 182 3.11 3.72 8.17
N PHE A 183 2.96 2.40 8.35
CA PHE A 183 3.81 1.60 9.24
C PHE A 183 5.27 1.65 8.82
N TYR A 184 5.53 1.33 7.54
CA TYR A 184 6.86 1.38 6.95
C TYR A 184 7.49 2.78 7.09
N ASN A 185 6.74 3.83 6.76
CA ASN A 185 7.19 5.20 6.91
C ASN A 185 7.56 5.56 8.36
N ALA A 186 6.80 5.07 9.35
CA ALA A 186 7.07 5.27 10.76
C ALA A 186 8.37 4.58 11.19
N LEU A 187 8.58 3.33 10.77
CA LEU A 187 9.82 2.60 11.07
C LEU A 187 11.03 3.25 10.41
N MET A 188 10.93 3.67 9.15
CA MET A 188 12.01 4.39 8.47
C MET A 188 12.35 5.71 9.15
N PHE A 189 11.33 6.41 9.66
CA PHE A 189 11.53 7.58 10.48
C PHE A 189 12.37 7.25 11.72
N GLU A 190 11.98 6.28 12.53
CA GLU A 190 12.74 5.88 13.73
C GLU A 190 14.16 5.41 13.40
N LYS A 191 14.32 4.52 12.42
CA LYS A 191 15.64 4.02 12.00
C LYS A 191 16.56 5.13 11.52
N SER A 192 16.03 6.17 10.89
CA SER A 192 16.85 7.32 10.49
C SER A 192 17.41 8.09 11.68
N PHE A 193 16.63 8.24 12.76
CA PHE A 193 17.09 8.90 13.99
C PHE A 193 18.04 8.00 14.78
N GLU A 194 17.78 6.70 14.86
CA GLU A 194 18.70 5.74 15.48
C GLU A 194 20.07 5.72 14.77
N ALA A 195 20.11 5.77 13.43
CA ALA A 195 21.35 5.79 12.66
C ALA A 195 22.22 7.02 12.97
N ASP A 196 21.59 8.14 13.33
CA ASP A 196 22.25 9.37 13.75
C ASP A 196 22.54 9.43 15.27
N ASN A 197 22.27 8.35 16.03
CA ASN A 197 22.30 8.30 17.51
C ASN A 197 21.37 9.33 18.16
N HIS A 198 20.22 9.58 17.54
CA HIS A 198 19.18 10.48 18.00
C HIS A 198 17.87 9.74 18.26
N GLY A 199 17.94 8.48 18.66
CA GLY A 199 16.78 7.66 19.02
C GLY A 199 16.25 7.96 20.42
N LYS A 200 15.23 7.20 20.84
CA LYS A 200 14.63 7.29 22.18
C LYS A 200 15.66 7.10 23.29
N MET A 201 16.56 6.13 23.13
CA MET A 201 17.57 5.79 24.14
C MET A 201 18.54 6.95 24.39
N GLU A 202 19.03 7.59 23.34
CA GLU A 202 19.96 8.72 23.45
C GLU A 202 19.27 9.95 24.04
N PHE A 203 17.97 10.15 23.71
CA PHE A 203 17.17 11.21 24.28
C PHE A 203 17.08 11.12 25.82
N TYR A 204 16.91 9.91 26.38
CA TYR A 204 16.80 9.74 27.84
C TYR A 204 18.16 9.63 28.55
N THR A 205 19.23 9.27 27.84
CA THR A 205 20.55 9.07 28.46
C THR A 205 21.32 10.39 28.63
N ALA A 206 21.48 11.17 27.56
CA ALA A 206 22.23 12.42 27.58
C ALA A 206 21.88 13.29 26.35
N PRO A 207 20.71 13.95 26.34
CA PRO A 207 20.26 14.68 25.16
C PRO A 207 21.11 15.93 24.91
N HIS A 208 21.59 16.08 23.68
CA HIS A 208 22.18 17.30 23.18
C HIS A 208 21.08 18.35 22.96
N LEU A 209 21.28 19.54 23.52
CA LEU A 209 20.26 20.60 23.52
C LEU A 209 19.91 21.14 22.12
N ALA A 210 20.78 20.93 21.12
CA ALA A 210 20.58 21.42 19.77
C ALA A 210 19.95 20.39 18.81
N ASP A 211 20.03 19.10 19.16
CA ASP A 211 19.65 18.02 18.26
C ASP A 211 18.19 17.60 18.47
N MET A 212 17.52 17.22 17.39
CA MET A 212 16.18 16.64 17.45
C MET A 212 16.28 15.14 17.57
N TYR A 213 15.38 14.56 18.36
CA TYR A 213 15.31 13.12 18.60
C TYR A 213 13.99 12.57 18.08
N GLY A 214 13.97 11.33 17.60
CA GLY A 214 12.80 10.75 16.97
C GLY A 214 12.67 9.25 17.19
N TRP A 215 11.45 8.79 17.48
CA TRP A 215 11.11 7.36 17.61
C TRP A 215 9.63 7.11 17.32
N VAL A 216 9.24 5.86 17.04
CA VAL A 216 7.83 5.49 16.90
C VAL A 216 7.23 5.30 18.29
N ALA A 217 6.02 5.83 18.51
CA ALA A 217 5.33 5.71 19.79
C ALA A 217 4.95 4.25 20.10
N ARG A 218 5.29 3.82 21.32
CA ARG A 218 4.98 2.49 21.88
C ARG A 218 4.16 2.59 23.16
N ASP A 219 3.89 1.44 23.76
CA ASP A 219 3.16 1.30 25.03
C ASP A 219 3.73 2.17 26.15
N GLU A 220 5.05 2.25 26.30
CA GLU A 220 5.68 3.12 27.29
C GLU A 220 5.32 4.60 27.07
N ASP A 221 5.33 5.05 25.80
CA ASP A 221 5.03 6.45 25.47
C ASP A 221 3.54 6.73 25.63
N PHE A 222 2.70 5.78 25.24
CA PHE A 222 1.25 5.85 25.39
C PHE A 222 0.84 5.95 26.86
N ASN A 223 1.46 5.15 27.73
CA ASN A 223 1.16 5.11 29.16
C ASN A 223 1.94 6.15 29.98
N SER A 224 2.82 6.93 29.34
CA SER A 224 3.59 7.96 30.04
C SER A 224 2.72 9.09 30.59
N GLU A 225 3.12 9.64 31.73
CA GLU A 225 2.54 10.88 32.22
C GLU A 225 3.08 12.08 31.42
N GLY A 226 2.19 12.96 30.97
CA GLY A 226 2.55 14.22 30.34
C GLY A 226 1.99 14.41 28.93
N VAL A 227 2.50 15.44 28.25
CA VAL A 227 1.84 16.00 27.06
C VAL A 227 1.69 15.05 25.89
N PHE A 228 2.65 14.12 25.69
CA PHE A 228 2.54 13.15 24.60
C PHE A 228 1.69 11.93 25.00
N GLY A 229 1.84 11.36 26.21
CA GLY A 229 0.94 10.31 26.69
C GLY A 229 -0.54 10.71 26.66
N ASP A 230 -0.86 11.91 27.19
CA ASP A 230 -2.22 12.48 27.12
C ASP A 230 -2.73 12.61 25.67
N PHE A 231 -1.85 13.02 24.75
CA PHE A 231 -2.20 13.14 23.34
C PHE A 231 -2.44 11.77 22.70
N LEU A 232 -1.55 10.81 22.94
CA LEU A 232 -1.58 9.48 22.33
C LEU A 232 -2.84 8.74 22.79
N GLN A 233 -3.14 8.73 24.09
CA GLN A 233 -4.36 8.10 24.64
C GLN A 233 -5.65 8.71 24.10
N LYS A 234 -5.64 10.01 23.78
CA LYS A 234 -6.81 10.69 23.21
C LYS A 234 -6.99 10.46 21.72
N ASN A 235 -5.93 10.13 20.98
CA ASN A 235 -5.94 10.12 19.51
C ASN A 235 -5.58 8.77 18.88
N GLY A 236 -5.27 7.75 19.69
CA GLY A 236 -4.96 6.40 19.23
C GLY A 236 -5.22 5.34 20.29
N ASP A 237 -5.05 4.10 19.87
CA ASP A 237 -5.20 2.89 20.66
C ASP A 237 -3.90 2.09 20.59
N LEU A 238 -3.57 1.29 21.61
CA LEU A 238 -2.47 0.33 21.52
C LEU A 238 -2.91 -0.90 20.73
N MET A 239 -2.16 -1.25 19.68
CA MET A 239 -2.43 -2.36 18.79
C MET A 239 -1.13 -3.09 18.46
N THR A 240 -1.18 -4.42 18.32
CA THR A 240 -0.09 -5.18 17.70
C THR A 240 -0.19 -5.12 16.17
N VAL A 241 0.89 -5.47 15.48
CA VAL A 241 0.88 -5.64 14.02
C VAL A 241 -0.19 -6.66 13.59
N ALA A 242 -0.34 -7.76 14.34
CA ALA A 242 -1.32 -8.80 14.07
C ALA A 242 -2.78 -8.31 14.25
N ASP A 243 -3.02 -7.43 15.23
CA ASP A 243 -4.34 -6.81 15.43
C ASP A 243 -4.73 -5.93 14.25
N VAL A 244 -3.79 -5.11 13.77
CA VAL A 244 -4.01 -4.23 12.61
C VAL A 244 -4.26 -5.04 11.34
N GLU A 245 -3.48 -6.09 11.09
CA GLU A 245 -3.69 -7.01 9.97
C GLU A 245 -5.06 -7.68 10.01
N SER A 246 -5.43 -8.23 11.17
CA SER A 246 -6.73 -8.87 11.38
C SER A 246 -7.88 -7.89 11.17
N GLN A 247 -7.73 -6.63 11.60
CA GLN A 247 -8.72 -5.58 11.38
C GLN A 247 -8.88 -5.25 9.89
N GLU A 248 -7.78 -5.21 9.12
CA GLU A 248 -7.81 -4.96 7.69
C GLU A 248 -8.44 -6.12 6.92
N ILE A 249 -8.06 -7.37 7.21
CA ILE A 249 -8.66 -8.58 6.64
C ILE A 249 -10.17 -8.58 6.85
N ARG A 250 -10.63 -8.27 8.08
CA ARG A 250 -12.05 -8.20 8.40
C ARG A 250 -12.77 -7.12 7.60
N LYS A 251 -12.22 -5.91 7.51
CA LYS A 251 -12.82 -4.80 6.74
C LYS A 251 -12.91 -5.12 5.25
N ASN A 252 -11.85 -5.71 4.69
CA ASN A 252 -11.83 -6.12 3.28
C ASN A 252 -12.84 -7.23 3.01
N GLY A 253 -12.93 -8.24 3.91
CA GLY A 253 -13.94 -9.28 3.81
C GLY A 253 -15.37 -8.74 3.85
N GLN A 254 -15.66 -7.77 4.73
CA GLN A 254 -16.96 -7.10 4.79
C GLN A 254 -17.27 -6.33 3.50
N LEU A 255 -16.29 -5.60 2.96
CA LEU A 255 -16.45 -4.87 1.70
C LEU A 255 -16.75 -5.82 0.54
N ILE A 256 -15.99 -6.91 0.42
CA ILE A 256 -16.20 -7.95 -0.60
C ILE A 256 -17.61 -8.53 -0.46
N SER A 257 -18.02 -8.92 0.74
CA SER A 257 -19.36 -9.47 0.97
C SER A 257 -20.48 -8.51 0.55
N ASN A 258 -20.36 -7.23 0.89
CA ASN A 258 -21.34 -6.21 0.50
C ASN A 258 -21.40 -6.02 -1.03
N LEU A 259 -20.26 -6.05 -1.70
CA LEU A 259 -20.19 -5.96 -3.16
C LEU A 259 -20.80 -7.20 -3.82
N THR A 260 -20.50 -8.41 -3.33
CA THR A 260 -21.12 -9.66 -3.82
C THR A 260 -22.64 -9.60 -3.70
N ASN A 261 -23.17 -9.20 -2.55
CA ASN A 261 -24.62 -9.04 -2.35
C ASN A 261 -25.22 -8.03 -3.33
N THR A 262 -24.51 -6.94 -3.62
CA THR A 262 -24.97 -5.93 -4.59
C THR A 262 -25.01 -6.51 -6.01
N ILE A 263 -23.99 -7.28 -6.40
CA ILE A 263 -23.94 -7.95 -7.69
C ILE A 263 -25.10 -8.94 -7.82
N ASP A 264 -25.39 -9.73 -6.79
CA ASP A 264 -26.47 -10.72 -6.82
C ASP A 264 -27.85 -10.06 -6.96
N VAL A 265 -28.08 -8.95 -6.25
CA VAL A 265 -29.32 -8.16 -6.39
C VAL A 265 -29.46 -7.58 -7.80
N LEU A 266 -28.37 -7.08 -8.39
CA LEU A 266 -28.40 -6.54 -9.75
C LEU A 266 -28.63 -7.62 -10.81
N LYS A 267 -28.04 -8.80 -10.64
CA LYS A 267 -28.29 -9.97 -11.50
C LYS A 267 -29.75 -10.39 -11.45
N ALA A 268 -30.32 -10.54 -10.26
CA ALA A 268 -31.73 -10.90 -10.10
C ALA A 268 -32.68 -9.89 -10.77
N ARG A 269 -32.38 -8.59 -10.69
CA ARG A 269 -33.14 -7.55 -11.39
C ARG A 269 -32.99 -7.62 -12.90
N LEU A 270 -31.80 -7.94 -13.40
CA LEU A 270 -31.58 -8.12 -14.83
C LEU A 270 -32.39 -9.30 -15.37
N ASP A 271 -32.36 -10.43 -14.66
CA ASP A 271 -33.15 -11.63 -15.00
C ASP A 271 -34.66 -11.32 -15.02
N GLU A 272 -35.15 -10.52 -14.07
CA GLU A 272 -36.56 -10.08 -14.02
C GLU A 272 -36.93 -9.19 -15.23
N ILE A 273 -36.05 -8.27 -15.64
CA ILE A 273 -36.26 -7.42 -16.81
C ILE A 273 -36.25 -8.25 -18.10
N GLU A 274 -35.32 -9.20 -18.23
CA GLU A 274 -35.25 -10.08 -19.40
C GLU A 274 -36.48 -11.00 -19.51
N ALA A 275 -37.00 -11.47 -18.37
CA ALA A 275 -38.22 -12.26 -18.32
C ALA A 275 -39.48 -11.45 -18.69
N THR A 276 -39.52 -10.16 -18.34
CA THR A 276 -40.67 -9.27 -18.62
C THR A 276 -40.63 -8.63 -20.00
N HIS A 277 -39.44 -8.55 -20.62
CA HIS A 277 -39.23 -8.06 -21.98
C HIS A 277 -38.47 -9.07 -22.85
N PRO A 278 -39.08 -10.25 -23.15
CA PRO A 278 -38.46 -11.20 -24.07
C PRO A 278 -38.25 -10.51 -25.42
N LYS A 279 -37.00 -10.49 -25.88
CA LYS A 279 -36.53 -9.89 -27.14
C LYS A 279 -37.59 -10.01 -28.25
N VAL A 280 -38.16 -8.87 -28.69
CA VAL A 280 -38.88 -8.76 -29.96
C VAL A 280 -37.84 -8.81 -31.08
N LEU A 281 -37.33 -10.01 -31.36
CA LEU A 281 -36.41 -10.26 -32.47
C LEU A 281 -37.14 -11.08 -33.53
N GLY A 282 -37.59 -10.35 -34.56
CA GLY A 282 -37.62 -10.84 -35.94
C GLY A 282 -38.83 -11.67 -36.36
N ASN A 283 -40.01 -11.04 -36.50
CA ASN A 283 -41.01 -11.50 -37.45
C ASN A 283 -41.41 -10.31 -38.34
N VAL A 284 -40.46 -9.83 -39.14
CA VAL A 284 -40.72 -8.85 -40.21
C VAL A 284 -40.33 -9.47 -41.54
N GLY A 285 -41.33 -9.74 -42.36
CA GLY A 285 -41.19 -9.74 -43.82
C GLY A 285 -40.92 -11.09 -44.49
N ASN A 286 -41.92 -11.98 -44.50
CA ASN A 286 -42.05 -12.95 -45.59
C ASN A 286 -43.45 -12.83 -46.20
N GLN A 287 -43.66 -11.74 -46.93
CA GLN A 287 -44.72 -11.57 -47.92
C GLN A 287 -44.09 -10.88 -49.12
N ASN A 288 -43.54 -11.68 -50.04
CA ASN A 288 -43.36 -11.25 -51.42
C ASN A 288 -44.48 -11.90 -52.23
N ASP A 289 -45.10 -11.04 -53.02
CA ASP A 289 -46.43 -11.14 -53.59
C ASP A 289 -46.59 -12.25 -54.63
N VAL A 290 -47.78 -12.84 -54.62
CA VAL A 290 -48.42 -13.45 -55.77
C VAL A 290 -49.18 -12.36 -56.49
N LEU A 291 -48.74 -11.98 -57.69
CA LEU A 291 -49.52 -11.81 -58.93
C LEU A 291 -48.63 -11.27 -60.06
#